data_AF-A0A351GN47-F1
#
_entry.id   AF-A0A351GN47-F1
#
_cell.length_a   1.000
_cell.length_b   1.000
_cell.length_c   1.000
_cell.angle_alpha   90.00
_cell.angle_beta   90.00
_cell.angle_gamma   90.00
#
_symmetry.space_group_name_H-M   'P 1'
#
loop_
_entity.id
_entity.type
_entity.pdbx_description
1 polymer ?
#
loop_
_entity_poly.entity_id
_entity_poly.type
_entity_poly.pdbx_seq_one_letter_code
_entity_poly.pdbx_strand_id
1 'polypeptide(L)'
;MTRIKAAVCHEFGKPLHVEDIDLRAPENEEIEVTLGAVAICHSDISFANGDWGGFLPAVYGHEAAGRVSAVGDNVRGLNVGDHVVVTLIRACGYCSNCSGGAPTICETPVDGVEGPIKTAEGAPLMQAMACGAFAEKVVVAQSQVVKIPESVPFASASLLACGVITGVGAVVNAAALRPGQDVVVIG
;
A
#
# COMPACT_ATOMS: atom_id res chain seq x y z
N MET A 1 -5.54 -20.13 4.53
CA MET A 1 -5.25 -19.25 3.39
C MET A 1 -6.48 -19.19 2.52
N THR A 2 -6.79 -18.01 1.99
CA THR A 2 -7.91 -17.76 1.08
C THR A 2 -7.34 -17.52 -0.29
N ARG A 3 -7.95 -18.13 -1.31
CA ARG A 3 -7.55 -17.94 -2.70
C ARG A 3 -8.19 -16.67 -3.26
N ILE A 4 -7.39 -15.77 -3.79
CA ILE A 4 -7.83 -14.48 -4.38
C ILE A 4 -7.16 -14.25 -5.72
N LYS A 5 -7.69 -13.35 -6.55
CA LYS A 5 -7.00 -12.91 -7.77
C LYS A 5 -6.04 -11.76 -7.51
N ALA A 6 -4.89 -11.82 -8.19
CA ALA A 6 -3.92 -10.74 -8.24
C ALA A 6 -3.26 -10.64 -9.63
N ALA A 7 -2.78 -9.46 -9.98
CA ALA A 7 -1.95 -9.23 -11.17
C ALA A 7 -0.48 -9.42 -10.79
N VAL A 8 0.09 -10.55 -11.23
CA VAL A 8 1.44 -11.00 -10.88
C VAL A 8 2.42 -10.67 -12.00
N CYS A 9 3.57 -10.10 -11.62
CA CYS A 9 4.72 -9.94 -12.48
C CYS A 9 5.65 -11.15 -12.33
N HIS A 10 5.84 -11.88 -13.42
CA HIS A 10 6.75 -13.03 -13.47
C HIS A 10 8.12 -12.67 -14.06
N GLU A 11 8.17 -11.63 -14.90
CA GLU A 11 9.37 -11.15 -15.56
C GLU A 11 9.27 -9.63 -15.73
N PHE A 12 10.35 -8.91 -15.45
CA PHE A 12 10.40 -7.46 -15.59
C PHE A 12 10.13 -7.01 -17.05
N GLY A 13 9.36 -5.93 -17.20
CA GLY A 13 9.01 -5.37 -18.50
C GLY A 13 8.03 -6.22 -19.32
N LYS A 14 7.46 -7.28 -18.75
CA LYS A 14 6.38 -8.08 -19.37
C LYS A 14 5.01 -7.70 -18.80
N PRO A 15 3.92 -7.96 -19.54
CA PRO A 15 2.57 -7.78 -19.01
C PRO A 15 2.35 -8.56 -17.71
N LEU A 16 1.57 -7.98 -16.79
CA LEU A 16 1.14 -8.68 -15.58
C LEU A 16 0.12 -9.78 -15.94
N HIS A 17 0.17 -10.89 -15.23
CA HIS A 17 -0.76 -12.00 -15.38
C HIS A 17 -1.77 -12.00 -14.23
N VAL A 18 -3.06 -11.93 -14.55
CA VAL A 18 -4.11 -12.08 -13.53
C VAL A 18 -4.30 -13.56 -13.24
N GLU A 19 -3.90 -13.98 -12.05
CA GLU A 19 -3.93 -15.36 -11.60
C GLU A 19 -4.39 -15.47 -10.15
N ASP A 20 -4.68 -16.71 -9.72
CA ASP A 20 -5.04 -16.95 -8.32
C ASP A 20 -3.77 -17.06 -7.47
N ILE A 21 -3.79 -16.45 -6.30
CA ILE A 21 -2.74 -16.51 -5.28
C ILE A 21 -3.35 -16.86 -3.92
N ASP A 22 -2.52 -17.30 -2.99
CA ASP A 22 -2.92 -17.55 -1.61
C ASP A 22 -2.63 -16.33 -0.73
N LEU A 23 -3.65 -15.86 -0.02
CA LEU A 23 -3.55 -14.82 1.01
C LEU A 23 -3.81 -15.42 2.40
N ARG A 24 -2.90 -15.22 3.36
CA ARG A 24 -3.14 -15.62 4.76
C ARG A 24 -4.03 -14.60 5.48
N ALA A 25 -4.67 -15.04 6.57
CA ALA A 25 -5.41 -14.15 7.46
C ALA A 25 -4.46 -13.12 8.13
N PRO A 26 -4.95 -11.93 8.50
CA PRO A 26 -4.14 -10.94 9.20
C PRO A 26 -3.71 -11.43 10.58
N GLU A 27 -2.47 -11.13 10.96
CA GLU A 27 -1.88 -11.49 12.25
C GLU A 27 -1.55 -10.22 13.06
N ASN A 28 -1.58 -10.31 14.40
CA ASN A 28 -1.18 -9.23 15.29
C ASN A 28 -1.83 -7.87 14.95
N GLU A 29 -1.03 -6.90 14.49
CA GLU A 29 -1.46 -5.54 14.14
C GLU A 29 -1.76 -5.38 12.65
N GLU A 30 -1.93 -6.48 11.91
CA GLU A 30 -2.32 -6.45 10.52
C GLU A 30 -3.84 -6.40 10.37
N ILE A 31 -4.28 -5.91 9.21
CA ILE A 31 -5.67 -5.92 8.80
C ILE A 31 -5.81 -6.48 7.39
N GLU A 32 -6.94 -7.12 7.10
CA GLU A 32 -7.34 -7.48 5.74
C GLU A 32 -8.29 -6.41 5.20
N VAL A 33 -8.03 -5.93 3.99
CA VAL A 33 -8.90 -4.98 3.28
C VAL A 33 -9.34 -5.62 1.97
N THR A 34 -10.66 -5.69 1.77
CA THR A 34 -11.24 -5.98 0.45
C THR A 34 -11.22 -4.70 -0.38
N LEU A 35 -10.47 -4.71 -1.47
CA LEU A 35 -10.19 -3.51 -2.26
C LEU A 35 -11.38 -3.17 -3.16
N GLY A 36 -11.78 -1.90 -3.12
CA GLY A 36 -12.80 -1.35 -4.01
C GLY A 36 -12.20 -0.59 -5.20
N ALA A 37 -10.99 -0.06 -5.04
CA ALA A 37 -10.21 0.54 -6.10
C ALA A 37 -8.71 0.51 -5.77
N VAL A 38 -7.90 0.45 -6.83
CA VAL A 38 -6.47 0.69 -6.79
C VAL A 38 -6.09 1.57 -7.99
N ALA A 39 -5.34 2.63 -7.74
CA ALA A 39 -4.79 3.48 -8.79
C ALA A 39 -3.43 2.96 -9.27
N ILE A 40 -3.03 3.35 -10.47
CA ILE A 40 -1.76 2.98 -11.07
C ILE A 40 -0.85 4.20 -11.02
N CYS A 41 0.28 4.06 -10.33
CA CYS A 41 1.29 5.11 -10.23
C CYS A 41 2.47 4.80 -11.14
N HIS A 42 3.22 5.82 -11.56
CA HIS A 42 4.46 5.62 -12.32
C HIS A 42 5.49 4.78 -11.55
N SER A 43 5.49 4.88 -10.21
CA SER A 43 6.33 4.05 -9.36
C SER A 43 6.06 2.54 -9.51
N ASP A 44 4.80 2.13 -9.67
CA ASP A 44 4.47 0.71 -9.90
C ASP A 44 4.99 0.26 -11.27
N ILE A 45 4.89 1.13 -12.29
CA ILE A 45 5.36 0.87 -13.66
C ILE A 45 6.89 0.72 -13.68
N SER A 46 7.63 1.65 -13.08
CA SER A 46 9.09 1.58 -12.99
C SER A 46 9.56 0.31 -12.29
N PHE A 47 8.90 -0.08 -11.20
CA PHE A 47 9.24 -1.30 -10.50
C PHE A 47 8.95 -2.54 -11.37
N ALA A 48 7.77 -2.60 -12.00
CA ALA A 48 7.42 -3.69 -12.91
C ALA A 48 8.35 -3.77 -14.15
N ASN A 49 8.95 -2.66 -14.57
CA ASN A 49 9.95 -2.62 -15.63
C ASN A 49 11.36 -3.06 -15.18
N GLY A 50 11.57 -3.24 -13.88
CA GLY A 50 12.85 -3.65 -13.30
C GLY A 50 13.83 -2.51 -13.05
N ASP A 51 13.39 -1.25 -13.09
CA ASP A 51 14.24 -0.06 -12.88
C ASP A 51 14.95 -0.08 -11.51
N TRP A 52 14.36 -0.78 -10.53
CA TRP A 52 14.87 -0.90 -9.16
C TRP A 52 15.39 -2.32 -8.83
N GLY A 53 15.38 -3.24 -9.79
CA GLY A 53 15.60 -4.67 -9.53
C GLY A 53 14.52 -5.25 -8.62
N GLY A 54 14.85 -6.27 -7.82
CA GLY A 54 13.93 -6.84 -6.82
C GLY A 54 13.70 -8.34 -6.99
N PHE A 55 12.78 -8.88 -6.18
CA PHE A 55 12.40 -10.29 -6.21
C PHE A 55 11.21 -10.50 -7.16
N LEU A 56 11.23 -11.60 -7.91
CA LEU A 56 10.10 -12.06 -8.72
C LEU A 56 9.79 -13.53 -8.39
N PRO A 57 8.51 -13.96 -8.46
CA PRO A 57 7.35 -13.17 -8.89
C PRO A 57 6.92 -12.13 -7.85
N ALA A 58 6.19 -11.09 -8.28
CA ALA A 58 5.77 -9.98 -7.44
C ALA A 58 4.34 -9.48 -7.76
N VAL A 59 3.64 -8.98 -6.75
CA VAL A 59 2.39 -8.22 -6.88
C VAL A 59 2.67 -6.77 -6.48
N TYR A 60 2.41 -5.83 -7.39
CA TYR A 60 2.60 -4.37 -7.19
C TYR A 60 1.32 -3.66 -6.73
N GLY A 61 1.31 -2.33 -6.77
CA GLY A 61 0.17 -1.50 -6.38
C GLY A 61 0.28 -1.02 -4.94
N HIS A 62 0.17 0.29 -4.75
CA HIS A 62 0.29 0.94 -3.44
C HIS A 62 -0.67 2.12 -3.21
N GLU A 63 -1.54 2.37 -4.19
CA GLU A 63 -2.56 3.41 -4.11
C GLU A 63 -3.94 2.79 -4.02
N ALA A 64 -4.37 2.32 -2.85
CA ALA A 64 -5.60 1.54 -2.75
C ALA A 64 -6.59 2.07 -1.72
N ALA A 65 -7.85 1.73 -1.91
CA ALA A 65 -8.90 1.99 -0.96
C ALA A 65 -9.94 0.88 -0.98
N GLY A 66 -10.57 0.63 0.16
CA GLY A 66 -11.51 -0.46 0.30
C GLY A 66 -12.16 -0.54 1.67
N ARG A 67 -12.70 -1.72 1.98
CA ARG A 67 -13.39 -2.00 3.23
C ARG A 67 -12.62 -3.04 4.03
N VAL A 68 -12.39 -2.78 5.32
CA VAL A 68 -11.77 -3.74 6.24
C VAL A 68 -12.65 -4.99 6.30
N SER A 69 -12.08 -6.15 5.97
CA SER A 69 -12.78 -7.44 5.96
C SER A 69 -12.35 -8.37 7.10
N ALA A 70 -11.16 -8.16 7.67
CA ALA A 70 -10.69 -8.84 8.88
C ALA A 70 -9.65 -8.01 9.62
N VAL A 71 -9.43 -8.28 10.91
CA VAL A 71 -8.43 -7.61 11.75
C VAL A 71 -7.68 -8.64 12.58
N GLY A 72 -6.38 -8.41 12.83
CA GLY A 72 -5.60 -9.19 13.77
C GLY A 72 -5.88 -8.82 15.24
N ASP A 73 -5.39 -9.64 16.16
CA ASP A 73 -5.71 -9.57 17.60
C ASP A 73 -5.31 -8.25 18.28
N ASN A 74 -4.30 -7.55 17.76
CA ASN A 74 -3.73 -6.34 18.36
C ASN A 74 -4.09 -5.06 17.60
N VAL A 75 -5.02 -5.14 16.64
CA VAL A 75 -5.51 -3.97 15.91
C VAL A 75 -6.33 -3.07 16.81
N ARG A 76 -6.11 -1.75 16.70
CA ARG A 76 -6.80 -0.74 17.51
C ARG A 76 -7.41 0.35 16.63
N GLY A 77 -8.60 0.80 17.00
CA GLY A 77 -9.25 1.96 16.35
C GLY A 77 -9.83 1.68 14.96
N LEU A 78 -9.73 0.44 14.47
CA LEU A 78 -10.26 -0.02 13.18
C LEU A 78 -11.15 -1.24 13.42
N ASN A 79 -12.28 -1.31 12.70
CA ASN A 79 -13.22 -2.41 12.78
C ASN A 79 -13.51 -2.97 11.39
N VAL A 80 -13.92 -4.24 11.35
CA VAL A 80 -14.51 -4.83 10.14
C VAL A 80 -15.68 -3.96 9.67
N GLY A 81 -15.70 -3.64 8.38
CA GLY A 81 -16.68 -2.76 7.77
C GLY A 81 -16.20 -1.32 7.56
N ASP A 82 -15.12 -0.89 8.22
CA ASP A 82 -14.58 0.46 8.04
C ASP A 82 -14.06 0.68 6.62
N HIS A 83 -14.34 1.86 6.05
CA HIS A 83 -13.73 2.28 4.79
C HIS A 83 -12.35 2.87 5.08
N VAL A 84 -11.36 2.46 4.31
CA VAL A 84 -9.96 2.85 4.52
C VAL A 84 -9.25 3.16 3.21
N VAL A 85 -8.27 4.06 3.30
CA VAL A 85 -7.17 4.18 2.33
C VAL A 85 -6.02 3.29 2.81
N VAL A 86 -5.31 2.67 1.86
CA VAL A 86 -4.13 1.82 2.09
C VAL A 86 -2.94 2.43 1.35
N THR A 87 -1.83 2.63 2.06
CA THR A 87 -0.60 3.26 1.53
C THR A 87 0.65 2.39 1.76
N LEU A 88 1.69 2.59 0.95
CA LEU A 88 3.01 1.97 1.14
C LEU A 88 3.69 2.37 2.47
N ILE A 89 3.29 3.50 3.06
CA ILE A 89 3.96 4.06 4.23
C ILE A 89 3.58 3.29 5.49
N ARG A 90 4.54 2.55 6.04
CA ARG A 90 4.42 1.87 7.33
C ARG A 90 5.13 2.66 8.41
N ALA A 91 4.48 2.87 9.54
CA ALA A 91 5.10 3.47 10.73
C ALA A 91 5.19 2.43 11.86
N CYS A 92 6.39 2.19 12.40
CA CYS A 92 6.59 1.23 13.49
C CYS A 92 6.35 1.82 14.88
N GLY A 93 6.37 3.15 15.02
CA GLY A 93 6.13 3.85 16.28
C GLY A 93 7.30 3.89 17.26
N TYR A 94 8.41 3.19 16.99
CA TYR A 94 9.55 3.11 17.93
C TYR A 94 10.93 3.45 17.34
N CYS A 95 11.14 3.39 16.02
CA CYS A 95 12.43 3.78 15.42
C CYS A 95 12.69 5.28 15.63
N SER A 96 13.94 5.72 15.43
CA SER A 96 14.34 7.12 15.66
C SER A 96 13.44 8.13 14.96
N ASN A 97 13.10 7.89 13.69
CA ASN A 97 12.20 8.76 12.94
C ASN A 97 10.76 8.73 13.47
N CYS A 98 10.21 7.56 13.77
CA CYS A 98 8.86 7.44 14.33
C CYS A 98 8.77 8.14 15.70
N SER A 99 9.71 7.85 16.60
CA SER A 99 9.78 8.44 17.94
C SER A 99 10.08 9.94 17.90
N GLY A 100 10.74 10.42 16.85
CA GLY A 100 11.01 11.83 16.58
C GLY A 100 9.89 12.60 15.89
N GLY A 101 8.73 11.98 15.62
CA GLY A 101 7.57 12.63 14.99
C GLY A 101 7.61 12.67 13.46
N ALA A 102 8.46 11.86 12.82
CA ALA A 102 8.55 11.71 11.37
C ALA A 102 8.19 10.28 10.92
N PRO A 103 6.95 9.82 11.16
CA PRO A 103 6.55 8.44 10.89
C PRO A 103 6.53 8.07 9.39
N THR A 104 6.54 9.07 8.50
CA THR A 104 6.51 8.88 7.04
C THR A 104 7.83 8.37 6.46
N ILE A 105 8.92 8.43 7.23
CA ILE A 105 10.26 7.95 6.85
C ILE A 105 10.75 6.89 7.85
N CYS A 106 9.86 5.97 8.22
CA CYS A 106 10.18 4.86 9.09
C CYS A 106 11.38 4.05 8.58
N GLU A 107 12.28 3.67 9.48
CA GLU A 107 13.53 2.96 9.15
C GLU A 107 13.41 1.44 9.32
N THR A 108 12.28 0.97 9.88
CA THR A 108 12.09 -0.46 10.11
C THR A 108 11.82 -1.15 8.78
N PRO A 109 12.70 -2.05 8.32
CA PRO A 109 12.52 -2.73 7.05
C PRO A 109 11.31 -3.67 7.10
N VAL A 110 10.74 -3.92 5.92
CA VAL A 110 9.66 -4.89 5.71
C VAL A 110 10.15 -5.90 4.69
N ASP A 111 10.04 -7.18 5.04
CA ASP A 111 10.28 -8.26 4.09
C ASP A 111 8.97 -8.52 3.32
N GLY A 112 8.96 -8.14 2.04
CA GLY A 112 7.80 -8.39 1.18
C GLY A 112 7.70 -9.83 0.68
N VAL A 113 8.76 -10.64 0.77
CA VAL A 113 8.79 -12.04 0.30
C VAL A 113 8.19 -12.97 1.35
N GLU A 114 8.50 -12.73 2.62
CA GLU A 114 7.86 -13.40 3.78
C GLU A 114 6.55 -12.72 4.20
N GLY A 115 5.92 -12.03 3.25
CA GLY A 115 4.64 -11.34 3.43
C GLY A 115 3.44 -12.30 3.50
N PRO A 116 2.21 -11.75 3.43
CA PRO A 116 0.99 -12.52 3.61
C PRO A 116 0.55 -13.28 2.34
N ILE A 117 1.24 -13.09 1.22
CA ILE A 117 0.89 -13.68 -0.08
C ILE A 117 1.88 -14.77 -0.49
N LYS A 118 1.36 -15.80 -1.17
CA LYS A 118 2.14 -16.87 -1.80
C LYS A 118 1.54 -17.21 -3.17
N THR A 119 2.30 -17.87 -4.04
CA THR A 119 1.71 -18.46 -5.25
C THR A 119 0.68 -19.53 -4.86
N ALA A 120 -0.19 -19.93 -5.79
CA ALA A 120 -1.19 -20.99 -5.54
C ALA A 120 -0.57 -22.35 -5.18
N GLU A 121 0.71 -22.55 -5.50
CA GLU A 121 1.52 -23.73 -5.16
C GLU A 121 2.26 -23.58 -3.83
N GLY A 122 2.11 -22.43 -3.15
CA GLY A 122 2.75 -22.13 -1.87
C GLY A 122 4.20 -21.62 -1.99
N ALA A 123 4.64 -21.23 -3.18
CA ALA A 123 5.98 -20.66 -3.38
C ALA A 123 6.03 -19.17 -2.94
N PRO A 124 7.23 -18.64 -2.64
CA PRO A 124 7.40 -17.23 -2.28
C PRO A 124 6.89 -16.28 -3.37
N LEU A 125 6.22 -15.20 -2.95
CA LEU A 125 5.65 -14.18 -3.82
C LEU A 125 5.84 -12.81 -3.17
N MET A 126 6.45 -11.86 -3.87
CA MET A 126 6.76 -10.56 -3.29
C MET A 126 5.52 -9.66 -3.20
N GLN A 127 5.15 -9.26 -1.99
CA GLN A 127 4.25 -8.14 -1.72
C GLN A 127 5.01 -6.82 -1.92
N ALA A 128 5.06 -6.35 -3.17
CA ALA A 128 5.83 -5.16 -3.50
C ALA A 128 5.16 -3.89 -2.95
N MET A 129 5.97 -2.85 -2.76
CA MET A 129 5.55 -1.55 -2.21
C MET A 129 4.85 -1.67 -0.83
N ALA A 130 5.19 -2.72 -0.07
CA ALA A 130 4.58 -3.06 1.23
C ALA A 130 3.04 -3.21 1.20
N CYS A 131 2.43 -3.37 0.01
CA CYS A 131 0.98 -3.41 -0.17
C CYS A 131 0.54 -4.57 -1.06
N GLY A 132 1.11 -4.70 -2.27
CA GLY A 132 0.67 -5.67 -3.26
C GLY A 132 -0.80 -5.48 -3.67
N ALA A 133 -1.24 -4.24 -3.85
CA ALA A 133 -2.65 -3.89 -4.01
C ALA A 133 -3.23 -4.09 -5.41
N PHE A 134 -2.47 -4.56 -6.40
CA PHE A 134 -3.01 -5.11 -7.65
C PHE A 134 -3.62 -6.51 -7.40
N ALA A 135 -4.52 -6.59 -6.43
CA ALA A 135 -5.18 -7.80 -5.94
C ALA A 135 -6.61 -7.48 -5.49
N GLU A 136 -7.45 -8.50 -5.32
CA GLU A 136 -8.81 -8.32 -4.79
C GLU A 136 -8.81 -7.92 -3.31
N LYS A 137 -7.78 -8.34 -2.57
CA LYS A 137 -7.61 -8.07 -1.14
C LYS A 137 -6.13 -7.89 -0.81
N VAL A 138 -5.87 -7.18 0.29
CA VAL A 138 -4.53 -7.05 0.86
C VAL A 138 -4.57 -7.34 2.36
N VAL A 139 -3.44 -7.83 2.89
CA VAL A 139 -3.15 -7.81 4.31
C VAL A 139 -1.95 -6.88 4.52
N VAL A 140 -2.11 -5.86 5.37
CA VAL A 140 -1.10 -4.83 5.63
C VAL A 140 -1.09 -4.46 7.11
N ALA A 141 -0.03 -3.79 7.58
CA ALA A 141 0.01 -3.28 8.95
C ALA A 141 -1.05 -2.19 9.15
N GLN A 142 -1.68 -2.12 10.32
CA GLN A 142 -2.70 -1.09 10.64
C GLN A 142 -2.18 0.35 10.47
N SER A 143 -0.86 0.58 10.61
CA SER A 143 -0.25 1.90 10.43
C SER A 143 -0.20 2.36 8.97
N GLN A 144 -0.45 1.44 8.02
CA GLN A 144 -0.55 1.73 6.59
C GLN A 144 -1.96 2.13 6.16
N VAL A 145 -2.90 2.24 7.11
CA VAL A 145 -4.28 2.58 6.77
C VAL A 145 -4.81 3.77 7.54
N VAL A 146 -5.71 4.49 6.87
CA VAL A 146 -6.44 5.61 7.46
C VAL A 146 -7.92 5.39 7.18
N LYS A 147 -8.73 5.41 8.25
CA LYS A 147 -10.19 5.37 8.15
C LYS A 147 -10.72 6.62 7.48
N ILE A 148 -11.63 6.44 6.52
CA ILE A 148 -12.28 7.52 5.77
C ILE A 148 -13.81 7.46 5.93
N PRO A 149 -14.52 8.58 5.70
CA PRO A 149 -15.98 8.57 5.66
C PRO A 149 -16.52 7.67 4.54
N GLU A 150 -17.59 6.91 4.82
CA GLU A 150 -18.18 5.98 3.84
C GLU A 150 -18.72 6.65 2.58
N SER A 151 -18.95 7.97 2.62
CA SER A 151 -19.41 8.76 1.48
C SER A 151 -18.33 9.04 0.44
N VAL A 152 -17.05 8.78 0.74
CA VAL A 152 -15.95 9.01 -0.20
C VAL A 152 -15.83 7.81 -1.15
N PRO A 153 -15.99 8.00 -2.48
CA PRO A 153 -15.82 6.90 -3.42
C PRO A 153 -14.41 6.32 -3.40
N PHE A 154 -14.26 4.99 -3.41
CA PHE A 154 -12.95 4.32 -3.33
C PHE A 154 -11.99 4.75 -4.44
N ALA A 155 -12.47 4.96 -5.67
CA ALA A 155 -11.63 5.41 -6.78
C ALA A 155 -11.02 6.81 -6.55
N SER A 156 -11.70 7.69 -5.82
CA SER A 156 -11.14 8.99 -5.42
C SER A 156 -10.24 8.86 -4.20
N ALA A 157 -10.64 8.01 -3.24
CA ALA A 157 -9.87 7.77 -2.03
C ALA A 157 -8.50 7.12 -2.30
N SER A 158 -8.40 6.22 -3.27
CA SER A 158 -7.15 5.53 -3.60
C SER A 158 -6.02 6.50 -3.99
N LEU A 159 -6.35 7.61 -4.67
CA LEU A 159 -5.38 8.65 -5.05
C LEU A 159 -4.79 9.41 -3.84
N LEU A 160 -5.44 9.34 -2.67
CA LEU A 160 -4.95 9.95 -1.42
C LEU A 160 -3.85 9.11 -0.76
N ALA A 161 -3.51 7.93 -1.28
CA ALA A 161 -2.49 7.05 -0.72
C ALA A 161 -1.06 7.43 -1.15
N CYS A 162 -0.90 8.20 -2.23
CA CYS A 162 0.41 8.59 -2.76
C CYS A 162 0.36 9.95 -3.49
N GLY A 163 0.09 9.99 -4.80
CA GLY A 163 0.32 11.18 -5.63
C GLY A 163 -0.30 12.48 -5.11
N VAL A 164 -1.57 12.46 -4.69
CA VAL A 164 -2.27 13.67 -4.23
C VAL A 164 -1.66 14.21 -2.93
N ILE A 165 -1.47 13.35 -1.93
CA ILE A 165 -0.92 13.78 -0.64
C ILE A 165 0.54 14.19 -0.75
N THR A 166 1.31 13.59 -1.67
CA THR A 166 2.70 13.98 -1.95
C THR A 166 2.75 15.39 -2.53
N GLY A 167 1.92 15.70 -3.54
CA GLY A 167 1.84 17.04 -4.11
C GLY A 167 1.40 18.10 -3.10
N VAL A 168 0.34 17.83 -2.34
CA VAL A 168 -0.14 18.74 -1.28
C VAL A 168 0.91 18.92 -0.19
N GLY A 169 1.52 17.82 0.27
CA GLY A 169 2.56 17.83 1.31
C GLY A 169 3.81 18.59 0.89
N ALA A 170 4.20 18.53 -0.39
CA ALA A 170 5.31 19.31 -0.91
C ALA A 170 5.08 20.82 -0.76
N VAL A 171 3.86 21.29 -1.03
CA VAL A 171 3.49 22.71 -0.91
C VAL A 171 3.33 23.13 0.56
N VAL A 172 2.55 22.36 1.33
CA VAL A 172 2.12 22.75 2.68
C VAL A 172 3.20 22.47 3.72
N ASN A 173 3.86 21.31 3.65
CA ASN A 173 4.77 20.86 4.71
C ASN A 173 6.23 21.16 4.37
N ALA A 174 6.67 20.87 3.14
CA ALA A 174 8.08 21.00 2.77
C ALA A 174 8.44 22.44 2.35
N ALA A 175 7.68 23.03 1.43
CA ALA A 175 7.89 24.41 0.98
C ALA A 175 7.31 25.45 1.96
N ALA A 176 6.31 25.06 2.76
CA ALA A 176 5.56 25.94 3.67
C ALA A 176 5.09 27.23 2.98
N LEU A 177 4.55 27.08 1.75
CA LEU A 177 4.17 28.19 0.89
C LEU A 177 3.10 29.07 1.56
N ARG A 178 3.27 30.39 1.45
CA ARG A 178 2.39 31.41 2.03
C ARG A 178 1.62 32.15 0.93
N PRO A 179 0.43 32.70 1.24
CA PRO A 179 -0.31 33.54 0.32
C PRO A 179 0.56 34.68 -0.24
N GLY A 180 0.50 34.87 -1.57
CA GLY A 180 1.24 35.92 -2.28
C GLY A 180 2.66 35.55 -2.71
N GLN A 181 3.14 34.33 -2.43
CA GLN A 181 4.41 33.85 -2.98
C GLN A 181 4.23 33.24 -4.38
N ASP A 182 5.20 33.48 -5.26
CA ASP A 182 5.26 32.85 -6.58
C ASP A 182 5.82 31.42 -6.46
N VAL A 183 5.32 30.51 -7.30
CA VAL A 183 5.74 29.10 -7.32
C VAL A 183 5.89 28.61 -8.76
N VAL A 184 6.89 27.76 -8.99
CA VAL A 184 7.07 27.03 -10.25
C VAL A 184 6.89 25.54 -9.96
N VAL A 185 6.01 24.89 -10.72
CA VAL A 185 5.80 23.43 -10.67
C VAL A 185 6.35 22.84 -11.97
N ILE A 186 7.33 21.95 -11.85
CA ILE A 186 7.94 21.24 -12.99
C ILE A 186 7.39 19.81 -12.96
N GLY A 187 6.67 19.43 -14.03
CA GLY A 187 6.05 18.13 -14.20
C GLY A 187 6.96 17.15 -14.93
#